data_AF-A0A4P2VDJ4-F1
#
_entry.id   AF-A0A4P2VDJ4-F1
#
_cell.length_a   1.000
_cell.length_b   1.000
_cell.length_c   1.000
_cell.angle_alpha   90.00
_cell.angle_beta   90.00
_cell.angle_gamma   90.00
#
_symmetry.space_group_name_H-M   'P 1'
#
loop_
_entity.id
_entity.type
_entity.pdbx_description
1 polymer ?
#
loop_
_entity_poly.entity_id
_entity_poly.type
_entity_poly.pdbx_seq_one_letter_code
_entity_poly.pdbx_strand_id
1 'polypeptide(L)' 'MFKWSLSGNVPIVADPGSCVLGCTTCGKLCPEDAITFPGDPMEFVGKIVRENRIFPAVRMELDERLKRHPDHAVRRDR' A
#
# COMPACT_ATOMS: atom_id res chain seq x y z
N MET A 1 8.55 8.27 3.56
CA MET A 1 8.85 8.14 2.12
C MET A 1 9.88 9.14 1.64
N PHE A 2 9.56 10.45 1.57
CA PHE A 2 10.51 11.48 1.12
C PHE A 2 11.19 12.20 2.31
N LYS A 3 12.43 12.65 2.11
CA LYS A 3 13.15 13.56 3.03
C LYS A 3 13.92 14.62 2.23
N TRP A 4 14.25 15.74 2.88
CA TRP A 4 15.12 16.75 2.28
C TRP A 4 16.59 16.36 2.45
N SER A 5 17.36 16.37 1.37
CA SER A 5 18.82 16.23 1.40
C SER A 5 19.47 17.60 1.56
N LEU A 6 20.18 17.84 2.66
CA LEU A 6 20.87 19.11 2.93
C LEU A 6 22.06 19.34 1.98
N SER A 7 22.79 18.28 1.61
CA SER A 7 23.98 18.38 0.76
C SER A 7 23.63 18.68 -0.70
N GLY A 8 22.55 18.10 -1.20
CA GLY A 8 22.07 18.32 -2.57
C GLY A 8 21.02 19.43 -2.68
N ASN A 9 20.48 19.91 -1.55
CA ASN A 9 19.34 20.82 -1.48
C ASN A 9 18.15 20.36 -2.35
N VAL A 10 17.84 19.06 -2.31
CA VAL A 10 16.78 18.43 -3.10
C VAL A 10 16.01 17.40 -2.29
N PRO A 11 14.72 17.15 -2.59
CA PRO A 11 13.99 16.05 -2.00
C PRO A 11 14.52 14.71 -2.53
N ILE A 12 14.67 13.73 -1.64
CA ILE A 12 15.10 12.36 -1.98
C ILE A 12 14.10 11.34 -1.45
N VAL A 13 14.06 10.17 -2.10
CA VAL A 13 13.37 8.99 -1.57
C VAL A 13 14.23 8.39 -0.46
N ALA A 14 13.79 8.54 0.79
CA ALA A 14 14.53 8.09 1.95
C ALA A 14 13.99 6.79 2.55
N ASP A 15 12.72 6.48 2.30
CA ASP A 15 12.07 5.28 2.80
C ASP A 15 11.00 4.80 1.80
N PRO A 16 11.41 4.05 0.77
CA PRO A 16 10.49 3.54 -0.24
C PRO A 16 9.54 2.46 0.31
N GLY A 17 9.93 1.74 1.37
CA GLY A 17 9.14 0.65 1.96
C GLY A 17 7.86 1.14 2.64
N SER A 18 7.86 2.39 3.12
CA SER A 18 6.67 3.03 3.71
C SER A 18 5.70 3.64 2.68
N CYS A 19 5.91 3.43 1.37
CA CYS A 19 4.97 3.90 0.35
C CYS A 19 3.65 3.10 0.41
N VAL A 20 2.52 3.79 0.49
CA VAL A 20 1.19 3.15 0.41
C VAL A 20 0.88 2.87 -1.06
N LEU A 21 1.12 1.63 -1.49
CA LEU A 21 0.89 1.20 -2.87
C LEU A 21 -0.56 1.47 -3.31
N GLY A 22 -0.72 2.13 -4.45
CA GLY A 22 -2.02 2.54 -5.00
C GLY A 22 -2.43 3.98 -4.64
N CYS A 23 -1.80 4.61 -3.64
CA CYS A 23 -1.96 6.04 -3.39
C CYS A 23 -1.13 6.84 -4.41
N THR A 24 -1.75 7.80 -5.10
CA THR A 24 -1.08 8.65 -6.11
C THR A 24 -1.05 10.13 -5.74
N THR A 25 -1.37 10.46 -4.48
CA THR A 25 -1.55 11.85 -4.03
C THR A 25 -0.30 12.70 -4.21
N CYS A 26 0.89 12.18 -3.90
CA CYS A 26 2.12 12.97 -4.04
C CYS A 26 2.45 13.33 -5.49
N GLY A 27 2.09 12.49 -6.47
CA GLY A 27 2.20 12.83 -7.89
C GLY A 27 1.28 13.99 -8.26
N LYS A 28 0.04 13.96 -7.78
CA LYS A 28 -0.94 15.04 -8.03
C LYS A 28 -0.61 16.36 -7.32
N LEU A 29 0.09 16.30 -6.19
CA LEU A 29 0.47 17.48 -5.40
C LEU A 29 1.77 18.12 -5.87
N CYS A 30 2.59 17.42 -6.67
CA CYS A 30 3.87 17.94 -7.11
C CYS A 30 3.65 18.98 -8.22
N PRO A 31 4.00 20.26 -8.03
CA PRO A 31 3.79 21.30 -9.04
C PRO A 31 4.70 21.13 -10.27
N GLU A 32 5.81 20.41 -10.13
CA GLU A 32 6.81 20.19 -11.18
C GLU A 32 6.61 18.87 -11.93
N ASP A 33 5.54 18.12 -11.64
CA ASP A 33 5.27 16.79 -12.20
C ASP A 33 6.46 15.80 -12.07
N ALA A 34 7.29 15.97 -11.05
CA ALA A 34 8.55 15.22 -10.88
C ALA A 34 8.35 13.75 -10.42
N ILE A 35 7.12 13.35 -10.09
CA ILE A 35 6.78 12.04 -9.52
C ILE A 35 5.86 11.31 -10.48
N THR A 36 6.23 10.09 -10.88
CA THR A 36 5.42 9.24 -11.76
C THR A 36 5.05 7.92 -11.08
N PHE A 37 3.94 7.35 -11.51
CA PHE A 37 3.43 6.06 -11.04
C PHE A 37 3.21 5.10 -12.21
N PRO A 38 3.31 3.78 -11.96
CA PRO A 38 3.07 2.79 -13.00
C PRO A 38 1.57 2.67 -13.31
N GLY A 39 1.15 3.15 -14.48
CA GLY A 39 -0.17 2.90 -15.06
C GLY A 39 -1.34 3.29 -14.15
N ASP A 40 -2.45 2.56 -14.28
CA ASP A 40 -3.59 2.71 -13.39
C ASP A 40 -3.31 2.06 -12.01
N PRO A 41 -3.52 2.77 -10.88
CA PRO A 41 -3.21 2.25 -9.55
C PRO A 41 -3.99 0.98 -9.17
N MET A 42 -5.25 0.86 -9.60
CA MET A 42 -6.08 -0.29 -9.29
C MET A 42 -5.64 -1.52 -10.07
N GLU A 43 -5.28 -1.33 -11.34
CA GLU A 43 -4.70 -2.38 -12.17
C GLU A 43 -3.36 -2.86 -11.60
N PHE A 44 -2.45 -1.93 -11.29
CA PHE A 44 -1.13 -2.24 -10.75
C PHE A 44 -1.21 -3.03 -9.43
N VAL A 45 -1.96 -2.52 -8.45
CA VAL A 45 -2.12 -3.21 -7.16
C VAL A 45 -2.87 -4.54 -7.33
N GLY A 46 -3.91 -4.55 -8.16
CA GLY A 46 -4.68 -5.77 -8.45
C GLY A 46 -3.83 -6.87 -9.07
N LYS A 47 -2.91 -6.53 -9.98
CA LYS A 47 -1.95 -7.47 -10.57
C LYS A 47 -1.07 -8.10 -9.48
N ILE A 48 -0.45 -7.29 -8.64
CA ILE A 48 0.42 -7.76 -7.53
C ILE A 48 -0.36 -8.69 -6.59
N VAL A 49 -1.57 -8.32 -6.20
CA VAL A 49 -2.43 -9.12 -5.31
C VAL A 49 -2.72 -10.50 -5.90
N ARG A 50 -2.99 -10.59 -7.22
CA ARG A 50 -3.27 -11.85 -7.91
C ARG A 50 -2.02 -12.70 -8.06
N GLU A 51 -0.93 -12.13 -8.54
CA GLU A 51 0.34 -12.83 -8.78
C GLU A 51 0.89 -13.45 -7.49
N ASN A 52 0.77 -12.72 -6.38
CA ASN A 52 1.26 -13.17 -5.07
C ASN A 52 0.21 -13.91 -4.23
N ARG A 53 -1.00 -14.13 -4.77
CA ARG A 53 -2.11 -14.80 -4.07
C ARG A 53 -2.36 -14.26 -2.66
N ILE A 54 -2.33 -12.92 -2.51
CA ILE A 54 -2.40 -12.25 -1.19
C ILE A 54 -3.73 -12.57 -0.48
N PHE A 55 -4.87 -12.47 -1.16
CA PHE A 55 -6.17 -12.69 -0.51
C PHE A 55 -6.35 -14.12 0.04
N PRO A 56 -6.00 -15.21 -0.68
CA PRO A 56 -5.97 -16.55 -0.10
C PRO A 56 -5.11 -16.64 1.16
N ALA A 57 -3.89 -16.10 1.15
CA ALA A 57 -2.99 -16.13 2.30
C ALA A 57 -3.57 -15.37 3.50
N VAL A 58 -4.06 -14.15 3.27
CA VAL A 58 -4.72 -13.32 4.31
C VAL A 58 -5.96 -14.02 4.86
N ARG A 59 -6.73 -14.72 4.01
CA ARG A 59 -7.90 -15.47 4.46
C ARG A 59 -7.51 -16.61 5.40
N MET A 60 -6.47 -17.37 5.07
CA MET A 60 -5.97 -18.44 5.93
C MET A 60 -5.49 -17.91 7.28
N GLU A 61 -4.69 -16.83 7.27
CA GLU A 61 -4.23 -16.16 8.50
C GLU A 61 -5.42 -15.66 9.35
N LEU A 62 -6.41 -15.05 8.69
CA LEU A 62 -7.60 -14.54 9.37
C LEU A 62 -8.40 -15.67 10.02
N ASP A 63 -8.60 -16.80 9.33
CA ASP A 63 -9.31 -17.95 9.87
C ASP A 63 -8.58 -18.55 11.09
N GLU A 64 -7.24 -18.58 11.09
CA GLU A 64 -6.45 -18.97 12.26
C GLU A 64 -6.60 -17.99 13.43
N ARG A 65 -6.59 -16.68 13.14
CA ARG A 65 -6.78 -15.63 14.15
C ARG A 65 -8.17 -15.69 14.77
N LEU A 66 -9.21 -15.94 13.99
CA LEU A 66 -10.59 -16.08 14.48
C LEU A 66 -10.78 -17.36 15.31
N LYS A 67 -10.10 -18.46 14.98
CA LYS A 67 -10.09 -19.66 15.85
C LYS A 67 -9.46 -19.37 17.21
N ARG A 68 -8.41 -18.55 17.24
CA ARG A 68 -7.71 -18.16 18.48
C ARG A 68 -8.50 -17.13 19.29
N HIS A 69 -9.19 -16.22 18.61
CA HIS A 69 -9.95 -15.11 19.20
C HIS A 69 -11.38 -15.10 18.65
N PRO A 70 -12.24 -16.02 19.13
CA PRO A 70 -13.60 -16.19 18.60
C PRO A 70 -14.51 -14.98 18.87
N ASP A 71 -14.18 -14.16 19.86
CA ASP A 71 -14.87 -12.92 20.22
C ASP A 71 -14.68 -11.79 19.19
N HIS A 72 -13.62 -11.84 18.37
CA HIS A 72 -13.39 -10.90 17.28
C HIS A 72 -14.25 -11.19 16.03
N ALA A 73 -15.05 -12.25 16.04
CA ALA A 73 -15.93 -12.55 14.92
C ALA A 73 -16.96 -11.42 14.73
N VAL A 74 -16.84 -10.71 13.61
CA VAL A 74 -17.79 -9.66 13.24
C VAL A 74 -19.12 -10.33 12.92
N ARG A 75 -20.11 -10.15 13.81
CA ARG A 75 -21.49 -10.53 13.50
C ARG A 75 -21.97 -9.64 12.37
N ARG A 76 -22.52 -10.23 11.31
CA ARG A 76 -23.25 -9.46 10.30
C ARG A 76 -24.62 -9.13 10.88
N ASP A 77 -24.72 -7.95 11.47
CA ASP A 77 -25.96 -7.28 11.84
C ASP A 77 -26.51 -6.51 10.63
N ARG A 78 -26.76 -7.24 9.53
CA ARG A 78 -27.57 -6.75 8.40
C ARG A 78 -28.07 -7.90 7.55
#